data_AF-A0AAE9HYF1-F1
#
_entry.id   AF-A0AAE9HYF1-F1
#
_cell.length_a   1.000
_cell.length_b   1.000
_cell.length_c   1.000
_cell.angle_alpha   90.00
_cell.angle_beta   90.00
_cell.angle_gamma   90.00
#
_symmetry.space_group_name_H-M   'P 1'
#
loop_
_entity.id
_entity.type
_entity.pdbx_description
1 polymer ?
#
loop_
_entity_poly.entity_id
_entity_poly.type
_entity_poly.pdbx_seq_one_letter_code
_entity_poly.pdbx_strand_id
1 'polypeptide(L)' 'MLNCKEACKLLSQGQDRELTRGERWQLRLHLPFCPSCRRYHAQLSFIRKQVGQWQRESENNQHEVENRLP' A
#
# COMPACT_ATOMS: atom_id res chain seq x y z
N MET A 1 -13.13 20.04 2.04
CA MET A 1 -13.12 19.08 0.92
C MET A 1 -11.68 18.71 0.65
N LEU A 2 -11.34 17.43 0.72
CA LEU A 2 -10.00 16.94 0.36
C LEU A 2 -9.87 16.98 -1.16
N ASN A 3 -8.84 17.61 -1.70
CA ASN A 3 -8.60 17.60 -3.15
C ASN A 3 -7.86 16.32 -3.58
N CYS A 4 -7.88 15.99 -4.87
CA CYS A 4 -7.27 14.75 -5.37
C CYS A 4 -5.76 14.67 -5.08
N LYS A 5 -5.04 15.80 -5.08
CA LYS A 5 -3.59 15.84 -4.79
C LYS A 5 -3.31 15.50 -3.33
N GLU A 6 -4.09 16.05 -2.40
CA GLU A 6 -4.04 15.74 -0.98
C GLU A 6 -4.46 14.29 -0.71
N ALA A 7 -5.50 13.81 -1.39
CA ALA A 7 -5.93 12.42 -1.31
C ALA A 7 -4.81 11.46 -1.74
N CYS A 8 -4.18 11.69 -2.90
CA CYS A 8 -3.06 10.88 -3.35
C CYS A 8 -1.87 10.94 -2.38
N LYS A 9 -1.56 12.12 -1.82
CA LYS A 9 -0.51 12.28 -0.81
C LYS A 9 -0.81 11.47 0.44
N LEU A 10 -2.03 11.55 0.98
CA LEU A 10 -2.44 10.77 2.15
C LEU A 10 -2.47 9.26 1.86
N LEU A 11 -2.91 8.85 0.67
CA LEU A 11 -2.90 7.44 0.25
C LEU A 11 -1.48 6.87 0.19
N SER A 12 -0.53 7.63 -0.36
CA SER A 12 0.89 7.25 -0.37
C SER A 12 1.45 7.22 1.05
N GLN A 13 1.20 8.25 1.86
CA GLN A 13 1.63 8.27 3.26
C GLN A 13 1.05 7.10 4.06
N GLY A 14 -0.17 6.64 3.74
CA GLY A 14 -0.78 5.48 4.35
C GLY A 14 -0.10 4.15 4.02
N GLN A 15 0.79 4.12 3.03
CA GLN A 15 1.68 2.98 2.81
C GLN A 15 2.87 3.05 3.76
N ASP A 16 3.44 4.22 4.00
CA ASP A 16 4.67 4.36 4.79
C ASP A 16 4.41 4.43 6.30
N ARG A 17 3.30 5.06 6.70
CA ARG A 17 2.90 5.24 8.10
C ARG A 17 1.42 4.94 8.31
N GLU A 18 1.07 4.73 9.57
CA GLU A 18 -0.34 4.71 9.94
C GLU A 18 -0.96 6.10 9.82
N LEU A 19 -2.06 6.18 9.06
CA LEU A 19 -2.88 7.39 9.02
C LEU A 19 -3.69 7.54 10.31
N THR A 20 -3.81 8.78 10.77
CA THR A 20 -4.69 9.15 11.88
C THR A 20 -6.16 8.87 11.52
N ARG A 21 -7.00 8.76 12.55
CA ARG A 21 -8.44 8.52 12.35
C ARG A 21 -9.09 9.61 11.47
N GLY A 22 -8.67 10.86 11.62
CA GLY A 22 -9.15 11.99 10.82
C GLY A 22 -8.78 11.86 9.34
N GLU A 23 -7.53 11.55 9.03
CA GLU A 23 -7.05 11.34 7.65
C GLU A 23 -7.78 10.17 6.98
N ARG A 24 -8.00 9.07 7.72
CA ARG A 24 -8.78 7.92 7.22
C ARG A 24 -10.23 8.32 6.89
N TRP A 25 -10.85 9.15 7.72
CA TRP A 25 -12.20 9.66 7.47
C TRP A 25 -12.27 10.54 6.23
N GLN A 26 -11.30 11.45 6.04
CA GLN A 26 -11.24 12.31 4.86
C GLN A 26 -11.13 11.48 3.56
N LEU A 27 -10.29 10.45 3.55
CA LEU A 27 -10.18 9.53 2.41
C LEU A 27 -11.47 8.74 2.18
N ARG A 28 -12.10 8.22 3.24
CA ARG A 28 -13.39 7.49 3.14
C ARG A 28 -14.51 8.33 2.55
N LEU A 29 -14.53 9.63 2.83
CA LEU A 29 -15.50 10.55 2.25
C LEU A 29 -15.16 10.93 0.80
N HIS A 30 -13.88 10.92 0.41
CA HIS A 30 -13.46 11.33 -0.94
C HIS A 30 -13.51 10.19 -1.99
N LEU A 31 -13.09 8.98 -1.62
CA LEU A 31 -13.00 7.82 -2.52
C LEU A 31 -14.33 7.35 -3.17
N PRO A 32 -15.52 7.58 -2.59
CA PRO A 32 -16.80 7.34 -3.26
C PRO A 32 -17.04 8.25 -4.47
N PHE A 33 -16.59 9.50 -4.41
CA PHE A 33 -16.87 10.50 -5.44
C PHE A 33 -15.76 10.64 -6.48
N CYS A 34 -14.54 10.16 -6.18
CA CYS A 34 -13.42 10.21 -7.10
C CYS A 34 -12.96 8.80 -7.54
N PRO A 35 -13.36 8.34 -8.74
CA PRO A 35 -12.94 7.04 -9.25
C PRO A 35 -11.43 6.97 -9.51
N SER A 36 -10.79 8.08 -9.88
CA SER A 36 -9.34 8.14 -10.10
C SER A 36 -8.55 7.86 -8.82
N CYS A 37 -8.91 8.50 -7.70
CA CYS A 37 -8.26 8.25 -6.41
C CYS A 37 -8.55 6.83 -5.89
N ARG A 38 -9.74 6.28 -6.18
CA ARG A 38 -10.06 4.87 -5.88
C ARG A 38 -9.17 3.89 -6.63
N ARG A 39 -8.96 4.10 -7.93
CA ARG A 39 -8.06 3.27 -8.75
C ARG A 39 -6.62 3.37 -8.26
N TYR A 40 -6.16 4.58 -7.95
CA TYR A 40 -4.83 4.80 -7.40
C TYR A 40 -4.62 4.07 -6.06
N HIS A 41 -5.58 4.14 -5.15
CA HIS A 41 -5.53 3.39 -3.88
C HIS A 41 -5.44 1.86 -4.10
N ALA A 42 -6.21 1.33 -5.04
CA ALA A 42 -6.16 -0.10 -5.39
C ALA A 42 -4.80 -0.48 -5.98
N GLN A 43 -4.22 0.36 -6.85
CA GLN A 43 -2.90 0.14 -7.44
C GLN A 43 -1.79 0.12 -6.38
N LEU A 44 -1.79 1.08 -5.44
CA LEU A 44 -0.83 1.10 -4.34
C LEU A 44 -0.90 -0.18 -3.48
N SER A 45 -2.12 -0.59 -3.13
CA SER A 45 -2.35 -1.81 -2.35
C SER A 45 -1.87 -3.06 -3.07
N PHE A 46 -2.07 -3.12 -4.40
CA PHE A 46 -1.60 -4.21 -5.24
C PHE A 46 -0.07 -4.29 -5.25
N ILE A 47 0.61 -3.17 -5.51
CA ILE A 47 2.08 -3.10 -5.53
C ILE A 47 2.64 -3.56 -4.18
N ARG A 48 2.12 -3.02 -3.06
CA ARG A 48 2.61 -3.39 -1.72
C ARG A 48 2.43 -4.87 -1.42
N LYS A 49 1.30 -5.46 -1.83
CA LYS A 49 1.05 -6.89 -1.66
C LYS A 49 2.04 -7.73 -2.47
N GLN A 50 2.29 -7.38 -3.73
CA GLN A 50 3.22 -8.11 -4.58
C GLN A 50 4.65 -8.02 -4.08
N VAL A 51 5.12 -6.81 -3.73
CA VAL A 51 6.47 -6.61 -3.17
C VAL A 51 6.64 -7.42 -1.89
N GLY A 52 5.67 -7.41 -0.98
CA GLY A 52 5.73 -8.21 0.24
C GLY A 52 5.66 -9.72 0.00
N GLN A 53 5.04 -10.19 -1.10
CA GLN A 53 5.10 -11.59 -1.50
C GLN A 53 6.48 -11.96 -2.04
N TRP A 54 7.03 -11.13 -2.93
CA TRP A 54 8.38 -11.30 -3.48
C TRP A 54 9.45 -11.32 -2.40
N GLN A 55 9.38 -10.43 -1.40
CA GLN A 55 10.34 -10.43 -0.29
C GLN A 55 10.30 -11.75 0.50
N ARG A 56 9.11 -12.25 0.83
CA ARG A 56 8.95 -13.54 1.53
C ARG A 56 9.41 -14.71 0.68
N GLU A 57 9.15 -14.69 -0.62
CA GLU A 57 9.60 -15.73 -1.54
C GLU A 57 11.13 -15.73 -1.68
N SER A 58 11.75 -14.56 -1.79
CA SER A 58 13.21 -14.42 -1.78
C SER A 58 13.84 -14.90 -0.47
N GLU A 59 13.27 -14.56 0.68
CA GLU A 59 13.73 -15.02 2.00
C GLU A 59 13.60 -16.54 2.16
N ASN A 60 12.49 -17.12 1.69
CA ASN A 60 12.27 -18.57 1.72
C ASN A 60 13.23 -19.32 0.77
N ASN A 61 13.42 -18.81 -0.45
CA ASN A 61 14.33 -19.38 -1.43
C ASN A 61 15.79 -19.28 -0.94
N GLN A 62 16.15 -18.19 -0.26
CA GLN A 62 17.47 -18.02 0.35
C GLN A 62 17.69 -18.96 1.55
N HIS A 63 16.68 -19.14 2.42
CA HIS A 63 16.71 -20.14 3.48
C HIS A 63 16.80 -21.58 2.95
N GLU A 64 16.14 -21.90 1.84
CA GLU A 64 16.25 -23.22 1.19
C GLU A 64 17.65 -23.48 0.62
N VAL A 65 18.31 -22.46 0.08
CA VAL A 65 19.69 -22.57 -0.41
C VAL A 65 20.67 -22.72 0.75
N GLU A 66 20.49 -21.95 1.83
CA GLU A 66 21.37 -21.97 3.01
C GLU A 66 21.25 -23.27 3.82
N ASN A 67 20.04 -23.83 3.98
CA ASN A 67 19.84 -25.13 4.65
C ASN A 67 20.29 -26.36 3.82
N ARG A 68 20.61 -26.18 2.53
CA ARG A 68 21.06 -27.26 1.64
C ARG A 68 22.59 -27.33 1.53
N LEU A 69 23.32 -26.38 2.13
CA LEU A 69 24.78 -26.47 2.31
C LEU A 69 25.11 -27.22 3.62
N PRO A 70 26.06 -28.17 3.60
CA PRO A 70 26.51 -28.89 4.80
C PRO A 70 27.29 -28.00 5.78
#